data_AF-A0A166BHH2-F1
#
_entry.id   AF-A0A166BHH2-F1
#
_cell.length_a   1.000
_cell.length_b   1.000
_cell.length_c   1.000
_cell.angle_alpha   90.00
_cell.angle_beta   90.00
_cell.angle_gamma   90.00
#
_symmetry.space_group_name_H-M   'P 1'
#
loop_
_entity.id
_entity.type
_entity.pdbx_description
1 polymer ?
#
loop_
_entity_poly.entity_id
_entity_poly.type
_entity_poly.pdbx_seq_one_letter_code
_entity_poly.pdbx_strand_id
1 'polypeptide(L)'
;MVNGIGILKVLQYAQLTNVKRFVYSSSGCGVYGLDSKMPFEEHDISISLHTPYQVTKLLEELYTSYFYNLYEIPMVNARFFNVFGSGEVLEDIEM
;
A
#
# COMPACT_ATOMS: atom_id res chain seq x y z
N MET A 1 -6.30 -12.26 6.90
CA MET A 1 -6.79 -11.23 5.95
C MET A 1 -6.82 -9.84 6.61
N VAL A 2 -5.70 -9.41 7.22
CA VAL A 2 -5.65 -8.10 7.93
C VAL A 2 -5.64 -6.94 6.93
N ASN A 3 -4.69 -6.93 6.00
CA ASN A 3 -4.51 -5.86 5.01
C ASN A 3 -5.77 -5.61 4.17
N GLY A 4 -6.26 -6.61 3.44
CA GLY A 4 -7.41 -6.45 2.55
C GLY A 4 -8.73 -6.09 3.24
N ILE A 5 -9.15 -6.82 4.28
CA ILE A 5 -10.42 -6.54 4.97
C ILE A 5 -10.29 -5.29 5.85
N GLY A 6 -9.12 -5.08 6.45
CA GLY A 6 -8.84 -3.93 7.31
C GLY A 6 -8.97 -2.63 6.55
N ILE A 7 -8.27 -2.48 5.41
CA ILE A 7 -8.36 -1.26 4.61
C ILE A 7 -9.78 -1.02 4.11
N LEU A 8 -10.48 -2.07 3.67
CA LEU A 8 -11.83 -1.93 3.11
C LEU A 8 -12.79 -1.34 4.15
N LYS A 9 -12.74 -1.84 5.39
CA LYS A 9 -13.55 -1.29 6.49
C LYS A 9 -13.18 0.15 6.79
N VAL A 10 -11.89 0.47 6.87
CA VAL A 10 -11.42 1.83 7.14
C VAL A 10 -11.86 2.80 6.04
N LEU A 11 -11.79 2.39 4.77
CA LEU A 11 -12.28 3.17 3.63
C LEU A 11 -13.80 3.38 3.66
N GLN A 12 -14.58 2.37 4.05
CA GLN A 12 -16.03 2.51 4.25
C GLN A 12 -16.34 3.58 5.32
N TYR A 13 -15.63 3.59 6.44
CA TYR A 13 -15.82 4.64 7.45
C TYR A 13 -15.32 6.02 6.99
N ALA A 14 -14.23 6.06 6.23
CA ALA A 14 -13.72 7.30 5.64
C ALA A 14 -14.73 7.93 4.66
N GLN A 15 -15.43 7.10 3.89
CA GLN A 15 -16.55 7.52 3.04
C GLN A 15 -17.70 8.11 3.86
N LEU A 16 -18.13 7.41 4.91
CA LEU A 16 -19.25 7.86 5.77
C LEU A 16 -18.98 9.18 6.48
N THR A 17 -17.71 9.50 6.72
CA THR A 17 -17.27 10.70 7.48
C THR A 17 -16.74 11.83 6.61
N ASN A 18 -16.67 11.63 5.28
CA ASN A 18 -16.21 12.61 4.30
C ASN A 18 -14.83 13.23 4.64
N VAL A 19 -13.81 12.37 4.73
CA VAL A 19 -12.44 12.80 5.03
C VAL A 19 -11.88 13.73 3.94
N LYS A 20 -11.07 14.72 4.35
CA LYS A 20 -10.39 15.64 3.41
C LYS A 20 -9.33 14.96 2.54
N ARG A 21 -8.70 13.91 3.09
CA ARG A 21 -7.68 13.11 2.41
C ARG A 21 -7.53 11.78 3.12
N PHE A 22 -7.31 10.74 2.33
CA PHE A 22 -6.91 9.42 2.79
C PHE A 22 -5.51 9.13 2.26
N VAL A 23 -4.56 8.82 3.15
CA VAL A 23 -3.18 8.49 2.78
C VAL A 23 -2.91 7.05 3.20
N TYR A 24 -2.57 6.21 2.22
CA TYR A 24 -2.28 4.80 2.43
C TYR A 24 -0.78 4.54 2.27
N SER A 25 -0.18 3.86 3.24
CA SER A 25 1.21 3.39 3.19
C SER A 25 1.32 2.08 2.40
N SER A 26 1.56 2.23 1.10
CA SER A 26 1.91 1.14 0.20
C SER A 26 3.40 0.78 0.32
N SER A 27 3.84 -0.22 -0.45
CA SER A 27 5.22 -0.71 -0.46
C SER A 27 5.74 -0.81 -1.88
N GLY A 28 6.93 -0.26 -2.16
CA GLY A 28 7.59 -0.41 -3.45
C GLY A 28 7.84 -1.88 -3.79
N CYS A 29 8.29 -2.68 -2.82
CA CYS A 29 8.45 -4.14 -2.96
C CYS A 29 7.12 -4.85 -3.25
N GLY A 30 5.99 -4.23 -2.89
CA GLY A 30 4.64 -4.75 -3.09
C GLY A 30 4.08 -4.61 -4.50
N VAL A 31 4.63 -3.70 -5.32
CA VAL A 31 4.02 -3.30 -6.60
C VAL A 31 4.97 -3.36 -7.79
N TYR A 32 6.28 -3.33 -7.55
CA TYR A 32 7.30 -3.48 -8.59
C TYR A 32 7.78 -4.93 -8.64
N GLY A 33 7.73 -5.54 -9.82
CA GLY A 33 8.10 -6.94 -10.06
C GLY A 33 9.51 -7.08 -10.64
N LEU A 34 9.90 -8.32 -10.97
CA LEU A 34 11.15 -8.61 -11.67
C LEU A 34 11.19 -8.02 -13.09
N ASP A 35 10.02 -7.80 -13.67
CA ASP A 35 9.80 -7.21 -14.98
C ASP A 35 9.81 -5.67 -14.97
N SER A 36 9.71 -5.04 -13.80
CA SER A 36 9.77 -3.58 -13.65
C SER A 36 11.20 -3.06 -13.87
N LYS A 37 11.34 -1.99 -14.66
CA LYS A 37 12.64 -1.39 -14.97
C LYS A 37 13.14 -0.53 -13.81
N MET A 38 14.44 -0.62 -13.53
CA MET A 38 15.12 0.26 -12.58
C MET A 38 15.69 1.52 -13.27
N PRO A 39 15.62 2.71 -12.63
CA PRO A 39 14.90 3.00 -11.37
C PRO A 39 13.38 2.86 -11.56
N PHE A 40 12.69 2.35 -10.54
CA PHE A 40 11.25 2.09 -10.61
C PHE A 40 10.45 3.38 -10.81
N GLU A 41 9.52 3.36 -11.76
CA GLU A 41 8.59 4.46 -12.05
C GLU A 41 7.15 4.03 -11.72
N GLU A 42 6.31 4.95 -11.24
CA GLU A 42 5.00 4.59 -10.67
C GLU A 42 4.03 3.93 -11.66
N HIS A 43 4.25 4.14 -12.96
CA HIS A 43 3.45 3.57 -14.03
C HIS A 43 3.85 2.11 -14.38
N ASP A 44 5.03 1.66 -13.96
CA ASP A 44 5.61 0.36 -14.31
C ASP A 44 5.39 -0.70 -13.22
N ILE A 45 4.12 -0.92 -12.87
CA ILE A 45 3.71 -1.89 -11.84
C ILE A 45 3.61 -3.32 -12.40
N SER A 46 3.84 -4.31 -11.54
CA SER A 46 3.71 -5.73 -11.87
C SER A 46 2.58 -6.40 -11.08
N ILE A 47 1.91 -7.35 -11.73
CA ILE A 47 0.96 -8.28 -11.10
C ILE A 47 1.58 -9.67 -10.87
N SER A 48 2.83 -9.87 -11.27
CA SER A 48 3.59 -11.12 -11.05
C SER A 48 4.37 -11.03 -9.73
N LEU A 49 3.67 -11.29 -8.62
CA LEU A 49 4.17 -11.07 -7.26
C LEU A 49 4.52 -12.38 -6.55
N HIS A 50 5.45 -12.32 -5.60
CA HIS A 50 6.09 -13.50 -5.00
C HIS A 50 5.60 -13.84 -3.58
N THR A 51 4.90 -12.92 -2.90
CA THR A 51 4.43 -13.14 -1.52
C THR A 51 2.99 -12.66 -1.31
N PRO A 52 2.23 -13.25 -0.35
CA PRO A 52 0.91 -12.75 0.01
C PRO A 52 0.92 -11.29 0.49
N TYR A 53 2.00 -10.84 1.14
CA TYR A 53 2.17 -9.46 1.55
C TYR A 53 2.13 -8.52 0.33
N GLN A 54 2.93 -8.81 -0.70
CA GLN A 54 2.96 -8.01 -1.94
C GLN A 54 1.59 -7.96 -2.61
N VAL A 55 0.94 -9.12 -2.75
CA VAL A 55 -0.44 -9.20 -3.30
C VAL A 55 -1.39 -8.32 -2.50
N THR A 56 -1.33 -8.38 -1.18
CA THR A 56 -2.23 -7.54 -0.36
C THR A 56 -1.88 -6.05 -0.43
N LYS A 57 -0.61 -5.67 -0.61
CA LYS A 57 -0.22 -4.26 -0.77
C LYS A 57 -0.74 -3.66 -2.05
N LEU A 58 -0.72 -4.43 -3.15
CA LEU A 58 -1.35 -4.01 -4.40
C LEU A 58 -2.89 -4.00 -4.29
N LEU A 59 -3.50 -4.98 -3.61
CA LEU A 59 -4.95 -4.99 -3.35
C LEU A 59 -5.42 -3.72 -2.61
N GLU A 60 -4.64 -3.25 -1.65
CA GLU A 60 -4.92 -2.01 -0.92
C GLU A 60 -4.90 -0.77 -1.86
N GLU A 61 -3.99 -0.72 -2.85
CA GLU A 61 -4.01 0.31 -3.92
C GLU A 61 -5.23 0.19 -4.85
N LEU A 62 -5.69 -1.03 -5.14
CA LEU A 62 -6.91 -1.25 -5.92
C LEU A 62 -8.15 -0.72 -5.19
N TYR A 63 -8.24 -0.93 -3.88
CA TYR A 63 -9.35 -0.38 -3.08
C TYR A 63 -9.31 1.14 -3.02
N THR A 64 -8.16 1.75 -2.75
CA THR A 64 -8.07 3.23 -2.74
C THR A 64 -8.43 3.83 -4.09
N SER A 65 -7.95 3.25 -5.20
CA SER A 65 -8.34 3.66 -6.56
C SER A 65 -9.85 3.52 -6.80
N TYR A 66 -10.45 2.40 -6.36
CA TYR A 66 -11.91 2.21 -6.44
C TYR A 66 -12.69 3.29 -5.68
N PHE A 67 -12.30 3.60 -4.44
CA PHE A 67 -12.99 4.62 -3.64
C PHE A 67 -12.80 6.03 -4.21
N TYR A 68 -11.63 6.34 -4.78
CA TYR A 68 -11.43 7.59 -5.51
C TYR A 68 -12.34 7.67 -6.73
N ASN A 69 -12.38 6.62 -7.56
CA ASN A 69 -13.14 6.62 -8.82
C ASN A 69 -14.65 6.66 -8.61
N LEU A 70 -15.18 6.00 -7.57
CA LEU A 70 -16.63 5.90 -7.36
C LEU A 70 -17.18 6.97 -6.41
N TYR A 71 -16.40 7.39 -5.42
CA TYR A 71 -16.87 8.29 -4.35
C TYR A 71 -16.08 9.61 -4.29
N GLU A 72 -15.13 9.82 -5.20
CA GLU A 72 -14.32 11.04 -5.30
C GLU A 72 -13.58 11.42 -4.00
N ILE A 73 -13.35 10.44 -3.12
CA ILE A 73 -12.61 10.67 -1.88
C ILE A 73 -11.15 10.89 -2.25
N PRO A 74 -10.49 12.00 -1.85
CA PRO A 74 -9.10 12.26 -2.23
C PRO A 74 -8.14 11.24 -1.62
N MET A 75 -7.52 10.40 -2.45
CA MET A 75 -6.63 9.31 -2.05
C MET A 75 -5.18 9.60 -2.44
N VAL A 76 -4.23 9.12 -1.65
CA VAL A 76 -2.80 9.10 -1.99
C VAL A 76 -2.20 7.76 -1.56
N ASN A 77 -1.50 7.10 -2.48
CA ASN A 77 -0.76 5.87 -2.22
C ASN A 77 0.74 6.18 -2.08
N ALA A 78 1.25 6.16 -0.87
CA ALA A 78 2.66 6.40 -0.57
C ALA A 78 3.42 5.06 -0.62
N ARG A 79 4.20 4.82 -1.68
CA ARG A 79 4.99 3.60 -1.88
C ARG A 79 6.32 3.72 -1.15
N PHE A 80 6.41 3.15 0.05
CA PHE A 80 7.64 3.19 0.83
C PHE A 80 8.68 2.17 0.35
N PHE A 81 9.96 2.56 0.44
CA PHE A 81 11.12 1.73 0.14
C PHE A 81 11.96 1.57 1.39
N ASN A 82 12.10 0.32 1.87
CA ASN A 82 12.97 -0.10 2.97
C ASN A 82 13.17 0.97 4.06
N VAL A 83 12.06 1.35 4.70
CA VAL A 83 12.06 2.35 5.77
C VAL A 83 12.86 1.83 6.95
N PHE A 84 13.68 2.68 7.56
CA PHE A 84 14.46 2.38 8.76
C PHE A 84 14.58 3.64 9.62
N GLY A 85 14.85 3.46 10.92
CA GLY A 85 15.12 4.57 11.83
C GLY A 85 14.69 4.30 13.27
N SER A 86 14.85 5.30 14.13
CA SER A 86 14.41 5.22 15.53
C SER A 86 12.91 4.90 15.62
N GLY A 87 12.55 3.93 16.46
CA GLY A 87 11.16 3.46 16.64
C GLY A 87 10.89 2.07 16.10
N GLU A 88 11.79 1.51 15.29
CA GLU A 88 11.84 0.09 14.98
C GLU A 88 12.60 -0.64 16.09
N VAL A 89 11.97 -1.63 16.73
CA VAL A 89 12.65 -2.47 17.73
C VAL A 89 13.65 -3.34 16.98
N LEU A 90 14.94 -3.15 17.27
CA LEU A 90 15.95 -4.10 16.84
C LEU A 90 15.75 -5.35 17.69
N GLU A 91 15.46 -6.49 17.06
CA GLU A 91 15.61 -7.77 17.75
C GLU A 91 17.08 -7.87 18.16
N ASP A 92 17.34 -8.05 19.46
CA ASP A 92 18.68 -8.32 19.96
C ASP A 92 19.20 -9.57 19.24
N ILE A 93 20.12 -9.36 18.31
CA ILE A 93 20.86 -10.45 17.70
C ILE A 93 21.79 -10.97 18.80
N GLU A 94 21.37 -12.00 19.54
CA GLU A 94 22.29 -12.80 20.35
C GLU A 94 23.42 -13.29 19.42
N MET A 95 24.62 -12.74 19.61
CA MET A 95 25.89 -13.26 19.05
C MET A 95 26.49 -14.29 19.99
#